data_AF-A0A0R1SGB1-F1
#
_entry.id   AF-A0A0R1SGB1-F1
#
_cell.length_a   1.000
_cell.length_b   1.000
_cell.length_c   1.000
_cell.angle_alpha   90.00
_cell.angle_beta   90.00
_cell.angle_gamma   90.00
#
_symmetry.space_group_name_H-M   'P 1'
#
loop_
_entity.id
_entity.type
_entity.pdbx_description
1 polymer ?
#
loop_
_entity_poly.entity_id
_entity_poly.type
_entity_poly.pdbx_seq_one_letter_code
_entity_poly.pdbx_strand_id
1 'polypeptide(L)'
;MTNKNKERVLGEFVTRRSGNSLSLTVPADAGIPERKKYVLVVTGDDTLEYRAIHSNPWLDGTYSDINFRAELADTGNYGLEKPIGKQQTD
;
A
#
# COMPACT_ATOMS: atom_id res chain seq x y z
N MET A 1 -11.61 -22.94 7.23
CA MET A 1 -12.51 -23.12 6.07
C MET A 1 -12.37 -21.89 5.19
N THR A 2 -11.92 -22.10 3.96
CA THR A 2 -11.43 -21.08 3.01
C THR A 2 -12.58 -20.21 2.49
N ASN A 3 -12.57 -18.91 2.80
CA ASN A 3 -13.37 -17.93 2.07
C ASN A 3 -12.85 -17.89 0.63
N LYS A 4 -13.51 -18.62 -0.28
CA LYS A 4 -13.35 -18.41 -1.71
C LYS A 4 -13.71 -16.95 -1.97
N ASN A 5 -12.73 -16.15 -2.37
CA ASN A 5 -12.98 -14.85 -3.00
C ASN A 5 -13.98 -15.10 -4.12
N LYS A 6 -15.23 -14.66 -3.94
CA LYS A 6 -16.21 -14.66 -5.01
C LYS A 6 -15.69 -13.69 -6.05
N GLU A 7 -15.24 -14.21 -7.17
CA GLU A 7 -14.93 -13.42 -8.34
C GLU A 7 -16.14 -12.57 -8.68
N ARG A 8 -15.97 -11.25 -8.63
CA ARG A 8 -17.02 -10.28 -8.90
C ARG A 8 -16.71 -9.61 -10.22
N VAL A 9 -17.54 -9.87 -11.22
CA VAL A 9 -17.49 -9.16 -12.50
C VAL A 9 -17.93 -7.72 -12.24
N LEU A 10 -17.04 -6.76 -12.52
CA LEU A 10 -17.29 -5.32 -12.31
C LEU A 10 -17.98 -4.66 -13.53
N GLY A 11 -18.10 -5.38 -14.64
CA GLY A 11 -18.66 -4.91 -15.90
C GLY A 11 -17.70 -5.09 -17.08
N GLU A 12 -18.10 -4.61 -18.25
CA GLU A 12 -17.27 -4.58 -19.45
C GLU A 12 -16.65 -3.18 -19.62
N PHE A 13 -15.34 -3.13 -19.82
CA PHE A 13 -14.59 -1.89 -19.95
C PHE A 13 -13.73 -1.92 -21.21
N VAL A 14 -13.63 -0.77 -21.88
CA VAL A 14 -12.81 -0.60 -23.07
C VAL A 14 -11.63 0.29 -22.73
N THR A 15 -10.45 -0.08 -23.24
CA THR A 15 -9.25 0.74 -23.10
C THR A 15 -9.43 2.11 -23.76
N ARG A 16 -8.95 3.16 -23.11
CA ARG A 16 -8.88 4.51 -23.70
C ARG A 16 -7.45 4.93 -23.86
N ARG A 17 -7.15 5.57 -24.99
CA ARG A 17 -5.83 6.17 -25.23
C ARG A 17 -5.73 7.52 -24.54
N SER A 18 -4.68 7.72 -23.77
CA SER A 18 -4.30 9.01 -23.20
C SER A 18 -2.82 9.24 -23.49
N GLY A 19 -2.53 10.17 -24.40
CA GLY A 19 -1.17 10.37 -24.92
C GLY A 19 -0.60 9.10 -25.56
N ASN A 20 0.51 8.60 -25.01
CA ASN A 20 1.20 7.40 -25.49
C ASN A 20 0.87 6.13 -24.67
N SER A 21 -0.20 6.15 -23.86
CA SER A 21 -0.61 4.99 -23.05
C SER A 21 -2.08 4.63 -23.24
N LEU A 22 -2.42 3.39 -22.89
CA LEU A 22 -3.78 2.90 -22.76
C LEU A 22 -4.13 2.79 -21.28
N SER A 23 -5.36 3.17 -20.93
CA SER A 23 -5.89 3.03 -19.57
C SER A 23 -7.21 2.26 -19.56
N LEU A 24 -7.38 1.41 -18.54
CA LEU A 24 -8.66 0.84 -18.15
C LEU A 24 -9.13 1.58 -16.89
N THR A 25 -10.38 2.04 -16.90
CA THR A 25 -10.96 2.74 -15.76
C THR A 25 -11.55 1.73 -14.78
N VAL A 26 -11.13 1.80 -13.52
CA VAL A 26 -11.72 1.03 -12.43
C VAL A 26 -12.95 1.82 -11.92
N PRO A 27 -14.13 1.20 -11.83
CA PRO A 27 -15.33 1.89 -11.35
C PRO A 27 -15.26 2.12 -9.84
N ALA A 28 -15.86 3.20 -9.34
CA ALA A 28 -15.76 3.61 -7.93
C ALA A 28 -16.44 2.61 -6.95
N ASP A 29 -17.48 1.92 -7.42
CA ASP A 29 -18.18 0.85 -6.69
C ASP A 29 -17.34 -0.44 -6.53
N ALA A 30 -16.17 -0.49 -7.16
CA ALA A 30 -15.16 -1.52 -6.91
C ALA A 30 -14.65 -1.49 -5.47
N GLY A 31 -14.79 -0.35 -4.77
CA GLY A 31 -14.31 -0.18 -3.39
C GLY A 31 -12.78 -0.17 -3.27
N ILE A 32 -12.08 0.08 -4.38
CA ILE A 32 -10.62 0.18 -4.39
C ILE A 32 -10.24 1.61 -4.01
N PRO A 33 -9.48 1.81 -2.91
CA PRO A 33 -9.09 3.16 -2.49
C PRO A 33 -8.08 3.76 -3.48
N GLU A 34 -8.04 5.09 -3.53
CA GLU A 34 -7.04 5.82 -4.28
C GLU A 34 -5.62 5.48 -3.79
N ARG A 35 -4.61 5.68 -4.66
CA ARG A 35 -3.17 5.51 -4.36
C ARG A 35 -2.72 4.08 -4.03
N LYS A 36 -3.59 3.08 -4.13
CA LYS A 36 -3.21 1.66 -4.02
C LYS A 36 -2.41 1.20 -5.25
N LYS A 37 -1.27 0.56 -5.02
CA LYS A 37 -0.36 0.09 -6.08
C LYS A 37 -0.66 -1.36 -6.48
N TYR A 38 -0.55 -1.62 -7.78
CA TYR A 38 -0.73 -2.94 -8.39
C TYR A 38 0.40 -3.23 -9.38
N VAL A 39 0.84 -4.49 -9.47
CA VAL A 39 1.58 -4.96 -10.65
C VAL A 39 0.57 -5.34 -11.70
N LEU A 40 0.84 -4.94 -12.94
CA LEU A 40 0.13 -5.40 -14.11
C LEU A 40 0.88 -6.57 -14.74
N VAL A 41 0.21 -7.70 -14.90
CA VAL A 41 0.77 -8.91 -15.53
C VAL A 41 -0.05 -9.24 -16.77
N VAL A 42 0.63 -9.42 -17.90
CA VAL A 42 0.04 -10.05 -19.09
C VAL A 42 0.39 -11.52 -19.03
N THR A 43 -0.62 -12.38 -19.04
CA THR A 43 -0.45 -13.83 -19.11
C THR A 43 -0.47 -14.29 -20.56
N GLY A 44 -0.07 -15.54 -20.82
CA GLY A 44 0.09 -16.06 -22.19
C GLY A 44 -1.22 -16.29 -22.96
N ASP A 45 -2.36 -16.13 -22.32
CA ASP A 45 -3.72 -16.24 -22.85
C ASP A 45 -4.36 -14.87 -23.12
N ASP A 46 -3.55 -13.82 -23.23
CA ASP A 46 -3.98 -12.42 -23.38
C ASP A 46 -4.81 -11.88 -22.20
N THR A 47 -4.84 -12.59 -21.07
CA THR A 47 -5.47 -12.10 -19.84
C THR A 47 -4.59 -11.03 -19.17
N LEU A 48 -5.24 -9.97 -18.70
CA LEU A 48 -4.62 -8.86 -17.99
C LEU A 48 -4.96 -8.93 -16.50
N GLU A 49 -3.96 -9.19 -15.65
CA GLU A 49 -4.15 -9.31 -14.21
C GLU A 49 -3.53 -8.13 -13.43
N TYR A 50 -4.33 -7.51 -12.56
CA TYR A 50 -3.83 -6.53 -11.58
C TYR A 50 -3.63 -7.21 -10.22
N ARG A 51 -2.37 -7.38 -9.82
CA ARG A 51 -2.01 -8.00 -8.54
C ARG A 51 -1.63 -6.94 -7.52
N ALA A 52 -2.30 -6.93 -6.37
CA ALA A 52 -1.96 -6.01 -5.30
C ALA A 52 -0.51 -6.25 -4.85
N ILE A 53 0.27 -5.18 -4.74
CA ILE A 53 1.62 -5.25 -4.19
C ILE A 53 1.53 -4.84 -2.73
N HIS A 54 2.24 -5.56 -1.87
CA HIS A 54 2.52 -5.02 -0.55
C HIS A 54 3.40 -3.79 -0.72
N SER A 55 2.80 -2.60 -0.56
CA SER A 55 3.52 -1.35 -0.64
C SER A 55 4.13 -1.06 0.72
N ASN A 56 5.28 -0.38 0.71
CA ASN A 56 5.83 0.19 1.93
C ASN A 56 4.76 1.14 2.52
N PRO A 57 4.33 0.93 3.78
CA PRO A 57 3.27 1.71 4.41
C PRO A 57 3.63 3.20 4.60
N TRP A 58 4.93 3.53 4.52
CA TRP A 58 5.41 4.91 4.47
C TRP A 58 5.07 5.64 3.15
N LEU A 59 4.80 4.90 2.07
CA LEU A 59 4.65 5.46 0.71
C LEU A 59 3.26 5.25 0.10
N ASP A 60 2.40 4.44 0.71
CA ASP A 60 1.03 4.22 0.25
C ASP A 60 -0.02 5.08 0.96
N GLY A 61 0.42 5.90 1.93
CA GLY A 61 -0.47 6.77 2.70
C GLY A 61 -1.10 6.09 3.91
N THR A 62 -0.75 4.84 4.25
CA THR A 62 -1.22 4.19 5.49
C THR A 62 -0.94 5.02 6.73
N TYR A 63 0.18 5.76 6.73
CA TYR A 63 0.59 6.65 7.81
C TYR A 63 0.48 8.14 7.45
N SER A 64 -0.40 8.53 6.51
CA SER A 64 -0.57 9.96 6.15
C SER A 64 -0.95 10.83 7.35
N ASP A 65 -1.69 10.26 8.29
CA ASP A 65 -2.28 10.96 9.43
C ASP A 65 -1.67 10.50 10.77
N ILE A 66 -0.51 9.84 10.73
CA ILE A 66 0.13 9.35 11.96
C ILE A 66 0.60 10.51 12.84
N ASN A 67 0.21 10.49 14.11
CA ASN A 67 0.68 11.45 15.11
C ASN A 67 1.85 10.84 15.90
N PHE A 68 3.06 11.03 15.40
CA PHE A 68 4.29 10.51 16.03
C PHE A 68 4.47 10.94 17.49
N ARG A 69 3.94 12.09 17.90
CA ARG A 69 4.05 12.56 19.29
C ARG A 69 3.18 11.72 20.23
N ALA A 70 2.00 11.33 19.79
CA ALA A 70 1.13 10.44 20.56
C ALA A 70 1.73 9.03 20.62
N GLU A 71 2.21 8.53 19.49
CA GLU A 71 2.87 7.21 19.41
C GLU A 71 4.10 7.10 20.32
N LEU A 72 4.96 8.13 20.34
CA LEU A 72 6.15 8.16 21.21
C LEU A 72 5.80 8.26 22.70
N ALA A 73 4.64 8.84 23.04
CA ALA A 73 4.17 8.89 24.42
C ALA A 73 3.68 7.51 24.90
N ASP A 74 3.11 6.71 24.01
CA ASP A 74 2.60 5.36 24.30
C ASP A 74 3.73 4.30 24.29
N THR A 75 4.55 4.30 23.24
CA THR A 75 5.64 3.32 23.07
C THR A 75 6.90 3.67 23.87
N GLY A 76 7.06 4.91 24.31
CA GLY A 76 8.24 5.37 25.04
C GLY A 76 9.36 5.86 24.13
N ASN A 77 10.16 6.80 24.64
CA ASN A 77 11.25 7.43 23.89
C ASN A 77 12.60 6.81 24.29
N TYR A 78 12.94 5.68 23.65
CA TYR A 78 14.14 4.88 23.91
C TYR A 78 15.49 5.59 23.57
N GLY A 79 15.46 6.84 23.10
CA GLY A 79 16.65 7.68 22.87
C GLY A 79 16.93 8.71 23.96
N LEU A 80 16.04 8.86 24.95
CA LEU A 80 16.21 9.79 26.09
C LEU A 80 16.63 9.09 27.38
N GLU A 81 17.00 7.81 27.29
CA GLU A 81 17.53 7.09 28.44
C GLU A 81 18.82 7.75 28.92
N LYS A 82 18.94 7.93 30.23
CA LYS A 82 20.18 8.44 30.82
C LYS A 82 21.26 7.38 30.59
N PRO A 83 22.38 7.70 29.91
CA PRO A 83 23.46 6.75 29.72
C PRO A 83 24.01 6.30 31.09
N ILE A 84 24.04 4.98 31.34
CA ILE A 84 24.52 4.36 32.60
C ILE A 84 26.02 3.97 32.49
N GLY A 85 26.73 4.46 31.46
CA GLY A 85 28.16 4.19 31.29
C GLY A 85 29.01 5.05 32.22
N LYS A 86 29.77 4.42 33.12
CA LYS A 86 30.88 5.09 33.80
C LYS A 86 32.07 5.11 32.85
N GLN A 87 32.46 6.31 32.41
CA GLN A 87 33.70 6.49 31.65
C GLN A 87 34.87 6.09 32.56
N GLN A 88 35.67 5.09 32.15
CA GLN A 88 36.98 4.88 32.74
C GLN A 88 37.93 5.88 32.09
N THR A 89 38.53 6.73 32.93
CA THR A 89 39.60 7.64 32.53
C THR A 89 40.91 6.98 32.96
N ASP A 90 41.81 6.75 32.00
CA ASP A 90 43.18 6.31 32.24
C ASP A 90 44.07 7.46 32.77
#